data_AF-A0A8S3W688-F1
#
_entry.id   AF-A0A8S3W688-F1
#
_cell.length_a   1.000
_cell.length_b   1.000
_cell.length_c   1.000
_cell.angle_alpha   90.00
_cell.angle_beta   90.00
_cell.angle_gamma   90.00
#
_symmetry.space_group_name_H-M   'P 1'
#
loop_
_entity.id
_entity.type
_entity.pdbx_description
1 polymer ?
#
loop_
_entity_poly.entity_id
_entity_poly.type
_entity_poly.pdbx_seq_one_letter_code
_entity_poly.pdbx_strand_id
1 'polypeptide(L)'
;MWSGVGLGPDQAHTVAFWRGLWSEPVNHTEGPWTEVVANQCASITPMHPVIITADDVAEAVRRAPNWKSPGLDGLHHYWLKGFMVCHAVLARQFQEALYQKSLPSLFTTGITH
;
A
#
# COMPACT_ATOMS: atom_id res chain seq x y z
N MET A 1 -46.39 10.60 -18.57
CA MET A 1 -45.54 11.65 -17.98
C MET A 1 -44.55 10.94 -17.08
N TRP A 2 -43.27 10.92 -17.46
CA TRP A 2 -42.21 10.23 -16.71
C TRP A 2 -41.89 11.06 -15.47
N SER A 3 -42.02 10.49 -14.29
CA SER A 3 -41.55 11.11 -13.04
C SER A 3 -40.95 10.03 -12.13
N GLY A 4 -39.86 9.42 -12.59
CA GLY A 4 -38.96 8.63 -11.76
C GLY A 4 -37.90 9.55 -11.17
N VAL A 5 -38.20 10.19 -10.04
CA VAL A 5 -37.20 10.93 -9.27
C VAL A 5 -36.34 9.89 -8.55
N GLY A 6 -35.09 9.75 -8.97
CA GLY A 6 -34.14 8.83 -8.36
C GLY A 6 -33.81 9.26 -6.93
N LEU A 7 -34.48 8.67 -5.95
CA LEU A 7 -33.94 8.59 -4.60
C LEU A 7 -32.83 7.53 -4.61
N GLY A 8 -31.59 7.96 -4.46
CA GLY A 8 -30.47 7.06 -4.19
C GLY A 8 -30.73 6.24 -2.92
N PRO A 9 -29.98 5.14 -2.72
CA PRO A 9 -30.12 4.31 -1.53
C PRO A 9 -29.93 5.15 -0.27
N ASP A 10 -30.72 4.88 0.77
CA ASP A 10 -30.58 5.57 2.05
C ASP A 10 -29.19 5.31 2.68
N GLN A 11 -28.79 6.18 3.61
CA GLN A 11 -27.47 6.10 4.24
C GLN A 11 -27.27 4.78 5.00
N ALA A 12 -28.30 4.27 5.66
CA ALA A 12 -28.20 3.04 6.44
C ALA A 12 -28.03 1.83 5.52
N HIS A 13 -28.75 1.76 4.41
CA HIS A 13 -28.59 0.75 3.36
C HIS A 13 -27.21 0.79 2.74
N THR A 14 -26.71 1.99 2.42
CA THR A 14 -25.38 2.16 1.84
C THR A 14 -24.30 1.70 2.83
N VAL A 15 -24.41 2.08 4.11
CA VAL A 15 -23.47 1.65 5.15
C VAL A 15 -23.55 0.15 5.40
N ALA A 16 -24.75 -0.44 5.44
CA ALA A 16 -24.94 -1.87 5.66
C ALA A 16 -24.34 -2.69 4.50
N PHE A 17 -24.59 -2.27 3.26
CA PHE A 17 -24.02 -2.91 2.07
C PHE A 17 -22.48 -2.91 2.11
N TRP A 18 -21.85 -1.75 2.31
CA TRP A 18 -20.40 -1.67 2.33
C TRP A 18 -19.78 -2.36 3.55
N ARG A 19 -20.45 -2.31 4.71
CA ARG A 19 -19.99 -3.00 5.93
C ARG A 19 -19.93 -4.51 5.73
N GLY A 20 -20.98 -5.11 5.14
CA GLY A 20 -21.01 -6.55 4.86
C GLY A 20 -19.92 -7.01 3.88
N LEU A 21 -19.50 -6.13 2.97
CA LEU A 21 -18.41 -6.42 2.03
C LEU A 21 -17.01 -6.21 2.61
N TRP A 22 -16.78 -5.17 3.40
CA TRP A 22 -15.43 -4.70 3.77
C TRP A 22 -15.07 -4.90 5.24
N SER A 23 -16.06 -5.03 6.13
CA SER A 23 -15.83 -5.06 7.58
C SER A 23 -16.06 -6.43 8.20
N GLU A 24 -16.74 -7.34 7.51
CA GLU A 24 -16.92 -8.71 7.97
C GLU A 24 -15.75 -9.59 7.47
N PRO A 25 -15.07 -10.33 8.36
CA PRO A 25 -14.05 -11.27 7.94
C PRO A 25 -14.69 -12.40 7.15
N VAL A 26 -14.38 -12.49 5.85
CA VAL A 26 -14.80 -13.60 4.99
C VAL A 26 -13.62 -14.53 4.79
N ASN A 27 -13.82 -15.84 5.01
CA ASN A 27 -12.83 -16.84 4.62
C ASN A 27 -12.92 -17.03 3.10
N HIS A 28 -11.93 -16.50 2.39
CA HIS A 28 -11.80 -16.72 0.96
C HIS A 28 -11.31 -18.14 0.71
N THR A 29 -12.09 -18.93 -0.02
CA THR A 29 -11.62 -20.20 -0.59
C THR A 29 -11.03 -19.93 -1.96
N GLU A 30 -9.85 -20.48 -2.23
CA GLU A 30 -9.32 -20.45 -3.59
C GLU A 30 -10.22 -21.30 -4.48
N GLY A 31 -10.77 -20.68 -5.53
CA GLY A 31 -11.63 -21.36 -6.50
C GLY A 31 -10.84 -21.84 -7.72
N PRO A 32 -11.46 -22.61 -8.63
CA PRO A 32 -10.81 -23.13 -9.84
C PRO A 32 -10.16 -22.06 -10.74
N TRP A 33 -10.56 -20.79 -10.59
CA TRP A 33 -9.98 -19.67 -11.32
C TRP A 33 -8.50 -19.44 -11.00
N THR A 34 -8.02 -19.81 -9.79
CA THR A 34 -6.60 -19.63 -9.43
C THR A 34 -5.69 -20.54 -10.25
N GLU A 35 -6.13 -21.77 -10.54
CA GLU A 35 -5.45 -22.69 -11.46
C GLU A 35 -5.42 -22.16 -12.89
N VAL A 36 -6.53 -21.57 -13.36
CA VAL A 36 -6.60 -20.94 -14.69
C VAL A 36 -5.58 -19.80 -14.80
N VAL A 37 -5.53 -18.93 -13.80
CA VAL A 37 -4.56 -17.82 -13.76
C VAL A 37 -3.13 -18.35 -13.64
N ALA A 38 -2.88 -19.36 -12.80
CA ALA A 38 -1.56 -19.97 -12.68
C ALA A 38 -1.06 -20.55 -14.01
N ASN A 39 -1.94 -21.24 -14.75
CA ASN A 39 -1.63 -21.79 -16.07
C ASN A 39 -1.36 -20.69 -17.10
N GLN A 40 -2.15 -19.60 -17.10
CA GLN A 40 -1.91 -18.45 -17.96
C GLN A 40 -0.58 -17.76 -17.64
N CYS A 41 -0.19 -17.74 -16.37
CA CYS A 41 1.07 -17.16 -15.91
C CYS A 41 2.28 -18.09 -16.07
N ALA A 42 2.10 -19.36 -16.42
CA ALA A 42 3.19 -20.36 -16.45
C ALA A 42 4.29 -20.02 -17.47
N SER A 43 3.96 -19.30 -18.55
CA SER A 43 4.90 -18.83 -19.56
C SER A 43 5.52 -17.46 -19.24
N ILE A 44 5.05 -16.78 -18.18
CA ILE A 44 5.54 -15.46 -17.80
C ILE A 44 6.87 -15.63 -17.08
N THR A 45 7.89 -14.92 -17.56
CA THR A 45 9.20 -14.90 -16.90
C THR A 45 9.06 -14.31 -15.49
N PRO A 46 9.56 -14.99 -14.44
CA PRO A 46 9.52 -14.46 -13.08
C PRO A 46 10.20 -13.09 -12.99
N MET A 47 9.65 -12.23 -12.13
CA MET A 47 10.29 -10.95 -11.84
C MET A 47 11.68 -11.19 -11.25
N HIS A 48 12.67 -10.44 -11.75
CA HIS A 48 14.02 -10.48 -11.21
C HIS A 48 14.01 -10.05 -9.74
N PRO A 49 14.96 -10.56 -8.92
CA PRO A 49 15.10 -10.12 -7.55
C PRO A 49 15.23 -8.60 -7.48
N VAL A 50 14.32 -7.97 -6.72
CA VAL A 50 14.36 -6.53 -6.48
C VAL A 50 15.36 -6.25 -5.36
N ILE A 51 16.35 -5.41 -5.65
CA ILE A 51 17.33 -4.91 -4.69
C ILE A 51 17.08 -3.41 -4.55
N ILE A 52 16.67 -2.97 -3.36
CA ILE A 52 16.46 -1.56 -3.06
C ILE A 52 17.76 -0.96 -2.55
N THR A 53 18.26 0.04 -3.26
CA THR A 53 19.50 0.74 -2.95
C THR A 53 19.25 2.11 -2.31
N ALA A 54 20.31 2.73 -1.77
CA ALA A 54 20.23 4.09 -1.26
C ALA A 54 19.90 5.10 -2.37
N ASP A 55 20.35 4.86 -3.61
CA ASP A 55 20.08 5.73 -4.75
C ASP A 55 18.61 5.69 -5.16
N ASP A 56 17.97 4.51 -5.07
CA ASP A 56 16.53 4.37 -5.28
C ASP A 56 15.75 5.22 -4.27
N VAL A 57 16.17 5.19 -3.00
CA VAL A 57 15.57 6.01 -1.94
C VAL A 57 15.83 7.49 -2.19
N ALA A 58 17.04 7.87 -2.60
CA ALA A 58 17.40 9.25 -2.90
C ALA A 58 16.50 9.82 -4.01
N GLU A 59 16.32 9.08 -5.11
CA GLU A 59 15.49 9.49 -6.23
C GLU A 59 14.00 9.56 -5.86
N ALA A 60 13.51 8.62 -5.05
CA ALA A 60 12.15 8.63 -4.55
C ALA A 60 11.89 9.85 -3.64
N VAL A 61 12.77 10.07 -2.65
CA VAL A 61 12.66 11.17 -1.69
C VAL A 61 12.81 12.52 -2.37
N ARG A 62 13.65 12.65 -3.40
CA ARG A 62 13.81 13.89 -4.18
C ARG A 62 12.48 14.39 -4.74
N ARG A 63 11.63 13.48 -5.21
CA ARG A 63 10.30 13.78 -5.79
C ARG A 63 9.21 13.99 -4.73
N ALA A 64 9.46 13.61 -3.48
CA ALA A 64 8.46 13.68 -2.42
C ALA A 64 8.19 15.13 -1.95
N PRO A 65 6.94 15.53 -1.66
CA PRO A 65 6.64 16.86 -1.13
C PRO A 65 7.25 17.07 0.26
N ASN A 66 7.92 18.21 0.48
CA ASN A 66 8.72 18.47 1.68
C ASN A 66 7.96 18.29 3.01
N TRP A 67 6.74 18.80 3.09
CA TRP A 67 5.98 18.94 4.33
C TRP A 67 4.81 17.95 4.45
N LYS A 68 4.98 16.75 3.88
CA LYS A 68 4.05 15.64 4.16
C LYS A 68 4.16 15.23 5.63
N SER A 69 3.05 14.77 6.20
CA SER A 69 3.00 14.27 7.57
C SER A 69 4.07 13.19 7.78
N PRO A 70 4.86 13.27 8.86
CA PRO A 70 5.91 12.30 9.13
C PRO A 70 5.30 11.00 9.69
N GLY A 71 6.07 9.93 9.65
CA GLY A 71 5.72 8.68 10.34
C GLY A 71 5.96 8.78 11.84
N LEU A 72 6.02 7.62 12.51
CA LEU A 72 6.36 7.53 13.94
C LEU A 72 7.76 8.07 14.28
N ASP A 73 8.63 8.22 13.27
CA ASP A 73 9.99 8.76 13.40
C ASP A 73 10.06 10.29 13.44
N GLY A 74 8.95 10.99 13.15
CA GLY A 74 8.91 12.45 13.08
C GLY A 74 9.69 13.06 11.92
N LEU A 75 10.21 12.24 10.99
CA LEU A 75 11.04 12.73 9.88
C LEU A 75 10.18 13.12 8.69
N HIS A 76 10.06 14.42 8.46
CA HIS A 76 9.49 14.95 7.23
C HIS A 76 10.39 14.64 6.03
N HIS A 77 9.79 14.56 4.83
CA HIS A 77 10.53 14.40 3.58
C HIS A 77 11.58 15.51 3.37
N TYR A 78 11.34 16.72 3.88
CA TYR A 78 12.33 17.80 3.88
C TYR A 78 13.67 17.36 4.47
N TRP A 79 13.64 16.70 5.63
CA TRP A 79 14.84 16.21 6.30
C TRP A 79 15.43 15.00 5.60
N LEU A 80 14.59 14.09 5.12
CA LEU A 80 15.05 12.94 4.33
C LEU A 80 15.78 13.36 3.05
N LYS A 81 15.42 14.48 2.42
CA LYS A 81 16.15 15.03 1.28
C LYS A 81 17.56 15.52 1.63
N GLY A 82 17.78 15.98 2.86
CA GLY A 82 19.08 16.48 3.32
C GLY A 82 19.96 15.39 3.95
N PHE A 83 19.35 14.41 4.61
CA PHE A 83 20.06 13.39 5.38
C PHE A 83 20.32 12.13 4.55
N MET A 84 21.40 12.16 3.76
CA MET A 84 21.82 11.01 2.94
C MET A 84 22.05 9.73 3.77
N VAL A 85 22.48 9.87 5.02
CA VAL A 85 22.66 8.74 5.95
C VAL A 85 21.34 7.97 6.16
N CYS A 86 20.19 8.65 6.12
CA CYS A 86 18.88 8.00 6.23
C CYS A 86 18.56 7.14 5.01
N HIS A 87 19.11 7.42 3.83
CA HIS A 87 18.80 6.67 2.61
C HIS A 87 19.28 5.22 2.69
N ALA A 88 20.50 5.01 3.19
CA ALA A 88 21.04 3.67 3.40
C ALA A 88 20.23 2.88 4.43
N VAL A 89 19.78 3.53 5.51
CA VAL A 89 18.95 2.91 6.54
C VAL A 89 17.57 2.54 5.98
N LEU A 90 16.91 3.45 5.27
CA LEU A 90 15.62 3.21 4.64
C LEU A 90 15.70 2.10 3.58
N ALA A 91 16.73 2.09 2.74
CA ALA A 91 16.93 1.05 1.74
C ALA A 91 17.02 -0.35 2.38
N ARG A 92 17.80 -0.47 3.46
CA ARG A 92 17.90 -1.70 4.25
C ARG A 92 16.54 -2.12 4.82
N GLN A 93 15.79 -1.19 5.42
CA GLN A 93 14.48 -1.47 6.01
C GLN A 93 13.45 -1.90 4.95
N PHE A 94 13.44 -1.26 3.78
CA PHE A 94 12.58 -1.67 2.67
C PHE A 94 12.97 -3.05 2.14
N GLN A 95 14.26 -3.33 2.01
CA GLN A 95 14.74 -4.65 1.58
C GLN A 95 14.37 -5.75 2.58
N GLU A 96 14.54 -5.48 3.88
CA GLU A 96 14.15 -6.39 4.96
C GLU A 96 12.65 -6.68 4.91
N ALA A 97 11.81 -5.66 4.69
CA ALA A 97 10.37 -5.83 4.56
C ALA A 97 9.96 -6.71 3.37
N LEU A 98 10.62 -6.56 2.22
CA LEU A 98 10.42 -7.43 1.05
C LEU A 98 10.82 -8.88 1.34
N TYR A 99 11.97 -9.08 2.00
CA TYR A 99 12.49 -10.41 2.30
C TYR A 99 11.63 -11.14 3.35
N GLN A 100 11.24 -10.44 4.42
CA GLN A 100 10.44 -11.01 5.51
C GLN A 100 8.96 -11.13 5.16
N LYS A 101 8.51 -10.52 4.05
CA LYS A 101 7.09 -10.40 3.67
C LYS A 101 6.24 -9.81 4.80
N SER A 102 6.83 -8.89 5.56
CA SER A 102 6.22 -8.23 6.72
C SER A 102 6.60 -6.76 6.71
N LEU A 103 5.64 -5.89 7.02
CA LEU A 103 5.87 -4.44 7.07
C LEU A 103 6.08 -4.01 8.53
N PRO A 104 7.16 -3.27 8.85
CA PRO A 104 7.31 -2.67 10.17
C PRO A 104 6.19 -1.65 10.42
N SER A 105 5.81 -1.49 11.69
CA SER A 105 4.76 -0.54 12.10
C SER A 105 5.03 0.88 11.61
N LEU A 106 6.30 1.27 11.51
CA LEU A 106 6.73 2.56 10.95
C LEU A 106 6.13 2.84 9.55
N PHE A 107 5.95 1.81 8.71
CA PHE A 107 5.41 1.98 7.36
C PHE A 107 3.88 1.97 7.30
N THR A 108 3.22 1.40 8.31
CA THR A 108 1.77 1.13 8.28
C THR A 108 0.99 1.97 9.27
N THR A 109 1.67 2.70 10.15
CA THR A 109 1.05 3.52 11.19
C THR A 109 1.53 4.97 11.08
N GLY A 110 0.61 5.89 11.31
CA GLY A 110 0.88 7.33 11.37
C GLY A 110 0.17 7.95 12.55
N ILE A 111 0.68 9.09 13.01
CA ILE A 111 0.03 9.88 14.07
C ILE A 111 -0.85 10.92 13.37
N THR A 112 -2.16 10.85 13.60
CA THR A 112 -3.12 11.89 13.20
C THR A 112 -3.38 12.80 14.38
N HIS A 113 -3.01 14.07 14.28
CA HIS A 113 -3.32 15.12 15.26
C HIS A 113 -4.59 15.89 14.87
#